data_AF-A0A1G0T7Y1-F1
#
_entry.id   AF-A0A1G0T7Y1-F1
#
_cell.length_a   1.000
_cell.length_b   1.000
_cell.length_c   1.000
_cell.angle_alpha   90.00
_cell.angle_beta   90.00
_cell.angle_gamma   90.00
#
_symmetry.space_group_name_H-M   'P 1'
#
loop_
_entity.id
_entity.type
_entity.pdbx_description
1 polymer ?
#
loop_
_entity_poly.entity_id
_entity_poly.type
_entity_poly.pdbx_seq_one_letter_code
_entity_poly.pdbx_strand_id
1 'polypeptide(L)'
;MRITFLIVVVLSVLSPSLLSQEIIIPQNPLNGRLVFEEKGCIECHSIGGFGGTTGPSLTRDLYFGSVLELATIIWNHTPQMNRKFRQMTINRPQLTENEMLDLFGFLYYLRYLGEPGSVAKGKKLLEIKGCSGCHSIGASGGSIGPSFENIQQYASPLYIVQTMWNHGPAMQEQLKKSGVKYPILTGQDIADITMYIRQATMGNDEIRMAPGNPNKGKEVFDNKGCDNCHLTEGKAKRILAPNLRKLELKKSVTETASSMWNHGPMMLKEMKKESIDWPIFVNNEMADLIAYLYFLGFEDKSGDKNRGERTFKDKSCNSCHKTGREGKGPDLTKIKKFDSPIKMVQLMWNHASEMEDLLISQNKPWPTLDTGDMCDLYAYLKYITQK
;
A
#
# COMPACT_ATOMS: atom_id res chain seq x y z
N MET A 1 52.49 7.98 -48.87
CA MET A 1 51.26 8.28 -48.10
C MET A 1 50.75 7.00 -47.46
N ARG A 2 50.87 6.86 -46.13
CA ARG A 2 50.16 5.83 -45.36
C ARG A 2 49.33 6.58 -44.32
N ILE A 3 48.01 6.49 -44.46
CA ILE A 3 47.04 7.10 -43.54
C ILE A 3 46.66 6.02 -42.54
N THR A 4 47.02 6.22 -41.28
CA THR A 4 46.64 5.33 -40.18
C THR A 4 45.29 5.79 -39.65
N PHE A 5 44.25 4.97 -39.82
CA PHE A 5 42.94 5.22 -39.21
C PHE A 5 42.96 4.81 -37.74
N LEU A 6 42.75 5.77 -36.84
CA LEU A 6 42.56 5.53 -35.41
C LEU A 6 41.08 5.16 -35.18
N ILE A 7 40.80 3.87 -34.92
CA ILE A 7 39.46 3.43 -34.53
C ILE A 7 39.30 3.71 -33.02
N VAL A 8 38.52 4.72 -32.68
CA VAL A 8 38.08 4.99 -31.31
C VAL A 8 36.88 4.11 -31.02
N VAL A 9 37.07 3.04 -30.25
CA VAL A 9 35.99 2.21 -29.72
C VAL A 9 35.38 2.94 -28.53
N VAL A 10 34.22 3.57 -28.73
CA VAL A 10 33.40 4.12 -27.65
C VAL A 10 32.69 2.95 -26.96
N LEU A 11 33.22 2.51 -25.82
CA LEU A 11 32.55 1.58 -24.92
C LEU A 11 31.36 2.30 -24.28
N SER A 12 30.18 2.11 -24.83
CA SER A 12 28.91 2.48 -24.21
C SER A 12 28.71 1.62 -22.95
N VAL A 13 28.97 2.22 -21.78
CA VAL A 13 28.64 1.64 -20.49
C VAL A 13 27.11 1.63 -20.38
N LEU A 14 26.49 0.53 -20.80
CA LEU A 14 25.09 0.24 -20.48
C LEU A 14 25.00 0.16 -18.96
N SER A 15 24.52 1.24 -18.35
CA SER A 15 24.12 1.25 -16.95
C SER A 15 23.03 0.20 -16.82
N PRO A 16 23.17 -0.83 -15.97
CA PRO A 16 22.06 -1.72 -15.69
C PRO A 16 21.01 -0.87 -14.99
N SER A 17 19.98 -0.48 -15.75
CA SER A 17 18.73 -0.01 -15.20
C SER A 17 18.33 -1.03 -14.14
N LEU A 18 18.30 -0.60 -12.88
CA LEU A 18 17.68 -1.36 -11.80
C LEU A 18 16.30 -1.76 -12.31
N LEU A 19 16.12 -3.04 -12.62
CA LEU A 19 14.81 -3.64 -12.75
C LEU A 19 14.15 -3.45 -11.39
N SER A 20 13.29 -2.43 -11.29
CA SER A 20 12.33 -2.30 -10.20
C SER A 20 11.64 -3.66 -10.10
N GLN A 21 11.72 -4.28 -8.93
CA GLN A 21 11.06 -5.56 -8.71
C GLN A 21 9.57 -5.26 -8.74
N GLU A 22 8.88 -5.69 -9.81
CA GLU A 22 7.44 -5.54 -9.92
C GLU A 22 6.80 -6.11 -8.64
N ILE A 23 6.18 -5.23 -7.86
CA ILE A 23 5.41 -5.67 -6.70
C ILE A 23 4.18 -6.37 -7.26
N ILE A 24 4.19 -7.70 -7.23
CA ILE A 24 3.00 -8.48 -7.51
C ILE A 24 2.07 -8.27 -6.32
N ILE A 25 1.00 -7.50 -6.52
CA ILE A 25 -0.05 -7.27 -5.51
C ILE A 25 -1.24 -8.16 -5.86
N PRO A 26 -1.93 -8.75 -4.87
CA PRO A 26 -3.08 -9.60 -5.15
C PRO A 26 -4.14 -8.85 -5.94
N GLN A 27 -4.74 -9.54 -6.92
CA GLN A 27 -5.77 -8.96 -7.80
C GLN A 27 -7.04 -8.57 -7.03
N ASN A 28 -7.30 -9.21 -5.88
CA ASN A 28 -8.38 -8.85 -4.96
C ASN A 28 -7.87 -8.90 -3.51
N PRO A 29 -7.70 -7.76 -2.83
CA PRO A 29 -7.17 -7.74 -1.46
C PRO A 29 -8.18 -8.25 -0.41
N LEU A 30 -9.42 -8.56 -0.80
CA LEU A 30 -10.35 -9.29 0.08
C LEU A 30 -9.94 -10.76 0.27
N ASN A 31 -9.16 -11.34 -0.65
CA ASN A 31 -8.68 -12.72 -0.50
C ASN A 31 -7.80 -12.87 0.76
N GLY A 32 -6.96 -11.87 1.05
CA GLY A 32 -6.11 -11.91 2.23
C GLY A 32 -6.87 -11.83 3.54
N ARG A 33 -8.08 -11.26 3.55
CA ARG A 33 -8.97 -11.33 4.72
C ARG A 33 -9.38 -12.78 5.01
N LEU A 34 -9.73 -13.54 3.97
CA LEU A 34 -10.08 -14.96 4.12
C LEU A 34 -8.89 -15.72 4.69
N VAL A 35 -7.68 -15.50 4.16
CA VAL A 35 -6.46 -16.11 4.71
C VAL A 35 -6.26 -15.71 6.18
N PHE A 36 -6.43 -14.44 6.53
CA PHE A 36 -6.29 -13.94 7.91
C PHE A 36 -7.27 -14.61 8.89
N GLU A 37 -8.52 -14.82 8.46
CA GLU A 37 -9.56 -15.48 9.27
C GLU A 37 -9.35 -17.00 9.31
N GLU A 38 -9.23 -17.66 8.16
CA GLU A 38 -9.13 -19.13 8.05
C GLU A 38 -7.83 -19.69 8.65
N LYS A 39 -6.73 -18.93 8.60
CA LYS A 39 -5.46 -19.33 9.24
C LYS A 39 -5.41 -18.94 10.72
N GLY A 40 -6.50 -18.40 11.27
CA GLY A 40 -6.64 -18.11 12.70
C GLY A 40 -5.84 -16.91 13.18
N CYS A 41 -5.38 -16.02 12.30
CA CYS A 41 -4.67 -14.81 12.71
C CYS A 41 -5.58 -13.90 13.55
N ILE A 42 -6.88 -13.85 13.20
CA ILE A 42 -7.91 -13.07 13.90
C ILE A 42 -8.14 -13.50 15.35
N GLU A 43 -7.83 -14.74 15.71
CA GLU A 43 -8.01 -15.26 17.09
C GLU A 43 -7.08 -14.57 18.09
N CYS A 44 -5.94 -14.06 17.62
CA CYS A 44 -4.98 -13.34 18.43
C CYS A 44 -4.97 -11.84 18.11
N HIS A 45 -5.10 -11.47 16.84
CA HIS A 45 -4.94 -10.10 16.36
C HIS A 45 -6.27 -9.44 16.00
N SER A 46 -6.54 -8.30 16.61
CA SER A 46 -7.72 -7.49 16.27
C SER A 46 -7.49 -6.56 15.06
N ILE A 47 -8.56 -6.38 14.28
CA ILE A 47 -8.67 -5.39 13.19
C ILE A 47 -9.90 -4.52 13.48
N GLY A 48 -9.70 -3.21 13.65
CA GLY A 48 -10.81 -2.28 13.88
C GLY A 48 -11.63 -2.60 15.14
N GLY A 49 -11.03 -3.26 16.13
CA GLY A 49 -11.70 -3.70 17.36
C GLY A 49 -12.35 -5.09 17.28
N PHE A 50 -12.31 -5.77 16.13
CA PHE A 50 -12.83 -7.13 15.96
C PHE A 50 -11.69 -8.15 15.97
N GLY A 51 -11.89 -9.29 16.65
CA GLY A 51 -10.89 -10.35 16.81
C GLY A 51 -10.28 -10.39 18.22
N GLY A 52 -9.17 -11.10 18.35
CA GLY A 52 -8.47 -11.32 19.62
C GLY A 52 -7.71 -10.10 20.12
N THR A 53 -7.47 -10.08 21.43
CA THR A 53 -6.69 -9.04 22.13
C THR A 53 -5.36 -9.56 22.69
N THR A 54 -5.03 -10.83 22.41
CA THR A 54 -3.77 -11.46 22.85
C THR A 54 -2.56 -10.87 22.14
N GLY A 55 -2.68 -10.61 20.84
CA GLY A 55 -1.71 -9.93 20.01
C GLY A 55 -2.04 -8.45 19.82
N PRO A 56 -1.08 -7.64 19.34
CA PRO A 56 -1.33 -6.23 19.04
C PRO A 56 -2.42 -6.08 17.96
N SER A 57 -3.17 -4.98 18.07
CA SER A 57 -4.12 -4.59 17.04
C SER A 57 -3.38 -4.16 15.78
N LEU A 58 -3.74 -4.77 14.64
CA LEU A 58 -3.07 -4.48 13.36
C LEU A 58 -3.56 -3.18 12.72
N THR A 59 -4.56 -2.53 13.32
CA THR A 59 -5.03 -1.20 12.91
C THR A 59 -4.48 -0.06 13.77
N ARG A 60 -3.86 -0.30 14.93
CA ARG A 60 -3.42 0.79 15.84
C ARG A 60 -2.00 1.28 15.60
N ASP A 61 -1.04 0.37 15.46
CA ASP A 61 0.38 0.75 15.28
C ASP A 61 0.74 0.81 13.79
N LEU A 62 0.79 2.04 13.28
CA LEU A 62 0.82 2.38 11.85
C LEU A 62 2.10 1.92 11.14
N TYR A 63 2.00 0.80 10.43
CA TYR A 63 3.04 0.32 9.52
C TYR A 63 2.85 0.91 8.10
N PHE A 64 3.90 1.55 7.58
CA PHE A 64 3.94 2.18 6.26
C PHE A 64 5.20 1.77 5.46
N GLY A 65 5.70 0.58 5.72
CA GLY A 65 6.97 0.09 5.17
C GLY A 65 6.82 -0.82 3.95
N SER A 66 7.94 -1.23 3.38
CA SER A 66 8.02 -2.16 2.25
C SER A 66 7.93 -3.64 2.65
N VAL A 67 7.69 -4.58 1.72
CA VAL A 67 7.52 -6.02 2.03
C VAL A 67 8.56 -6.58 3.00
N LEU A 68 9.83 -6.25 2.81
CA LEU A 68 10.91 -6.71 3.66
C LEU A 68 10.93 -6.03 5.04
N GLU A 69 10.41 -4.81 5.19
CA GLU A 69 10.22 -4.20 6.50
C GLU A 69 9.12 -4.92 7.30
N LEU A 70 8.02 -5.33 6.65
CA LEU A 70 6.96 -6.11 7.30
C LEU A 70 7.48 -7.49 7.67
N ALA A 71 8.27 -8.09 6.78
CA ALA A 71 8.98 -9.34 7.05
C ALA A 71 9.86 -9.22 8.29
N THR A 72 10.61 -8.12 8.44
CA THR A 72 11.44 -7.85 9.62
C THR A 72 10.60 -7.78 10.90
N ILE A 73 9.47 -7.06 10.88
CA ILE A 73 8.57 -6.96 12.03
C ILE A 73 8.05 -8.35 12.42
N ILE A 74 7.55 -9.11 11.46
CA ILE A 74 7.03 -10.47 11.68
C ILE A 74 8.13 -11.41 12.20
N TRP A 75 9.32 -11.35 11.62
CA TRP A 75 10.48 -12.15 12.03
C TRP A 75 10.85 -11.87 13.49
N ASN A 76 10.97 -10.60 13.87
CA ASN A 76 11.32 -10.23 15.24
C ASN A 76 10.18 -10.52 16.24
N HIS A 77 8.93 -10.53 15.78
CA HIS A 77 7.77 -10.89 16.60
C HIS A 77 7.58 -12.43 16.73
N THR A 78 8.26 -13.23 15.91
CA THR A 78 8.08 -14.69 15.83
C THR A 78 8.24 -15.44 17.17
N PRO A 79 9.25 -15.15 18.00
CA PRO A 79 9.36 -15.82 19.31
C PRO A 79 8.18 -15.54 20.24
N GLN A 80 7.59 -14.34 20.15
CA GLN A 80 6.41 -13.98 20.95
C GLN A 80 5.18 -14.77 20.47
N MET A 81 4.99 -14.86 19.15
CA MET A 81 3.94 -15.69 18.56
C MET A 81 4.10 -17.17 18.92
N ASN A 82 5.30 -17.73 18.80
CA ASN A 82 5.54 -19.14 19.12
C ASN A 82 5.26 -19.46 20.59
N ARG A 83 5.61 -18.57 21.53
CA ARG A 83 5.22 -18.74 22.93
C ARG A 83 3.70 -18.80 23.10
N LYS A 84 2.95 -17.96 22.38
CA LYS A 84 1.48 -17.97 22.42
C LYS A 84 0.89 -19.21 21.77
N PHE A 85 1.41 -19.64 20.63
CA PHE A 85 1.03 -20.93 20.02
C PHE A 85 1.18 -22.09 20.99
N ARG A 86 2.32 -22.20 21.68
CA ARG A 86 2.55 -23.23 22.72
C ARG A 86 1.60 -23.09 23.91
N GLN A 87 1.43 -21.89 24.46
CA GLN A 87 0.54 -21.64 25.61
C GLN A 87 -0.91 -21.99 25.32
N MET A 88 -1.36 -21.73 24.09
CA MET A 88 -2.75 -21.96 23.66
C MET A 88 -2.94 -23.35 23.03
N THR A 89 -1.88 -24.15 22.91
CA THR A 89 -1.90 -25.46 22.25
C THR A 89 -2.42 -25.37 20.80
N ILE A 90 -2.02 -24.31 20.09
CA ILE A 90 -2.38 -24.06 18.69
C ILE A 90 -1.16 -24.36 17.81
N ASN A 91 -1.36 -25.11 16.74
CA ASN A 91 -0.32 -25.32 15.73
C ASN A 91 -0.17 -24.07 14.87
N ARG A 92 1.08 -23.68 14.60
CA ARG A 92 1.38 -22.59 13.66
C ARG A 92 0.78 -22.93 12.29
N PRO A 93 -0.06 -22.05 11.70
CA PRO A 93 -0.67 -22.32 10.41
C PRO A 93 0.40 -22.33 9.32
N GLN A 94 0.28 -23.28 8.40
CA GLN A 94 1.10 -23.33 7.19
C GLN A 94 0.47 -22.44 6.11
N LEU A 95 1.32 -21.66 5.45
CA LEU A 95 0.92 -20.76 4.37
C LEU A 95 1.58 -21.18 3.06
N THR A 96 0.80 -21.21 1.99
CA THR A 96 1.31 -21.22 0.62
C THR A 96 1.85 -19.84 0.24
N GLU A 97 2.59 -19.76 -0.87
CA GLU A 97 3.13 -18.47 -1.35
C GLU A 97 2.02 -17.49 -1.73
N ASN A 98 0.95 -17.97 -2.37
CA ASN A 98 -0.21 -17.15 -2.73
C ASN A 98 -0.96 -16.68 -1.48
N GLU A 99 -1.16 -17.54 -0.49
CA GLU A 99 -1.78 -17.14 0.78
C GLU A 99 -0.93 -16.09 1.52
N MET A 100 0.40 -16.23 1.50
CA MET A 100 1.29 -15.21 2.08
C MET A 100 1.19 -13.88 1.33
N LEU A 101 1.15 -13.93 -0.01
CA LEU A 101 0.96 -12.75 -0.84
C LEU A 101 -0.37 -12.06 -0.55
N ASP A 102 -1.46 -12.81 -0.52
CA ASP A 102 -2.80 -12.32 -0.21
C ASP A 102 -2.83 -11.70 1.19
N LEU A 103 -2.27 -12.38 2.20
CA LEU A 103 -2.19 -11.88 3.57
C LEU A 103 -1.40 -10.56 3.66
N PHE A 104 -0.24 -10.48 3.04
CA PHE A 104 0.55 -9.24 2.99
C PHE A 104 -0.23 -8.13 2.31
N GLY A 105 -0.85 -8.42 1.16
CA GLY A 105 -1.74 -7.48 0.48
C GLY A 105 -2.82 -6.97 1.41
N PHE A 106 -3.57 -7.85 2.07
CA PHE A 106 -4.61 -7.45 3.02
C PHE A 106 -4.09 -6.56 4.14
N LEU A 107 -2.96 -6.90 4.77
CA LEU A 107 -2.33 -6.08 5.82
C LEU A 107 -1.94 -4.68 5.30
N TYR A 108 -1.52 -4.56 4.05
CA TYR A 108 -1.31 -3.25 3.41
C TYR A 108 -2.61 -2.47 3.24
N TYR A 109 -3.68 -3.12 2.79
CA TYR A 109 -4.97 -2.45 2.59
C TYR A 109 -5.67 -2.04 3.89
N LEU A 110 -5.32 -2.62 5.05
CA LEU A 110 -5.85 -2.16 6.34
C LEU A 110 -5.55 -0.68 6.61
N ARG A 111 -4.40 -0.20 6.13
CA ARG A 111 -3.96 1.20 6.27
C ARG A 111 -4.53 2.08 5.17
N TYR A 112 -4.65 1.54 3.97
CA TYR A 112 -5.28 2.20 2.83
C TYR A 112 -6.68 2.73 3.18
N LEU A 113 -7.49 1.97 3.93
CA LEU A 113 -8.87 2.38 4.24
C LEU A 113 -8.99 3.57 5.21
N GLY A 114 -7.95 3.87 6.01
CA GLY A 114 -7.94 4.95 6.98
C GLY A 114 -8.84 4.69 8.20
N GLU A 115 -8.98 5.72 9.04
CA GLU A 115 -9.82 5.65 10.24
C GLU A 115 -11.32 5.67 9.92
N PRO A 116 -12.16 4.95 10.69
CA PRO A 116 -13.60 4.98 10.51
C PRO A 116 -14.20 6.39 10.67
N GLY A 117 -15.21 6.72 9.88
CA GLY A 117 -15.94 7.98 9.99
C GLY A 117 -17.03 7.98 11.06
N SER A 118 -17.38 9.16 11.57
CA SER A 118 -18.46 9.41 12.50
C SER A 118 -19.65 10.09 11.80
N VAL A 119 -20.80 9.44 11.82
CA VAL A 119 -22.08 9.98 11.32
C VAL A 119 -22.39 11.36 11.91
N ALA A 120 -22.29 11.50 13.24
CA ALA A 120 -22.65 12.73 13.93
C ALA A 120 -21.75 13.91 13.53
N LYS A 121 -20.44 13.64 13.38
CA LYS A 121 -19.49 14.64 12.88
C LYS A 121 -19.74 14.96 11.41
N GLY A 122 -20.02 13.96 10.58
CA GLY A 122 -20.30 14.10 9.16
C GLY A 122 -21.48 15.02 8.87
N LYS A 123 -22.58 14.86 9.60
CA LYS A 123 -23.75 15.75 9.51
C LYS A 123 -23.36 17.21 9.75
N LYS A 124 -22.67 17.47 10.85
CA LYS A 124 -22.21 18.81 11.22
C LYS A 124 -21.21 19.38 10.20
N LEU A 125 -20.35 18.55 9.63
CA LEU A 125 -19.38 18.95 8.62
C LEU A 125 -20.04 19.40 7.32
N LEU A 126 -21.11 18.75 6.85
CA LEU A 126 -21.82 19.21 5.64
C LEU A 126 -22.40 20.63 5.80
N GLU A 127 -22.87 20.97 7.00
CA GLU A 127 -23.34 22.32 7.32
C GLU A 127 -22.18 23.32 7.38
N ILE A 128 -21.14 23.02 8.17
CA ILE A 128 -20.03 23.95 8.41
C ILE A 128 -19.16 24.17 7.16
N LYS A 129 -18.98 23.13 6.33
CA LYS A 129 -18.23 23.23 5.07
C LYS A 129 -19.09 23.82 3.93
N GLY A 130 -20.35 24.15 4.19
CA GLY A 130 -21.26 24.80 3.24
C GLY A 130 -21.86 23.88 2.17
N CYS A 131 -21.65 22.57 2.28
CA CYS A 131 -22.14 21.59 1.31
C CYS A 131 -23.68 21.57 1.25
N SER A 132 -24.34 21.62 2.42
CA SER A 132 -25.81 21.61 2.52
C SER A 132 -26.49 22.84 1.91
N GLY A 133 -25.74 23.92 1.67
CA GLY A 133 -26.29 25.12 1.01
C GLY A 133 -26.56 24.91 -0.48
N CYS A 134 -25.87 23.96 -1.11
CA CYS A 134 -26.06 23.63 -2.53
C CYS A 134 -26.67 22.25 -2.73
N HIS A 135 -26.29 21.26 -1.91
CA HIS A 135 -26.75 19.88 -2.02
C HIS A 135 -27.86 19.56 -1.03
N SER A 136 -28.75 18.65 -1.42
CA SER A 136 -29.82 18.12 -0.57
C SER A 136 -29.57 16.68 -0.11
N ILE A 137 -30.21 16.33 1.00
CA ILE A 137 -30.42 14.97 1.49
C ILE A 137 -31.90 14.86 1.84
N GLY A 138 -32.63 14.00 1.12
CA GLY A 138 -34.09 14.01 1.14
C GLY A 138 -34.65 15.40 0.81
N ALA A 139 -35.62 15.85 1.60
CA ALA A 139 -36.25 17.16 1.42
C ALA A 139 -35.45 18.34 2.02
N SER A 140 -34.27 18.09 2.60
CA SER A 140 -33.46 19.11 3.30
C SER A 140 -32.23 19.52 2.50
N GLY A 141 -31.92 20.81 2.46
CA GLY A 141 -30.72 21.37 1.82
C GLY A 141 -31.01 22.18 0.56
N GLY A 142 -29.97 22.43 -0.24
CA GLY A 142 -30.06 23.21 -1.48
C GLY A 142 -30.45 22.38 -2.72
N SER A 143 -30.83 23.06 -3.79
CA SER A 143 -31.19 22.46 -5.09
C SER A 143 -30.25 22.86 -6.24
N ILE A 144 -29.15 23.55 -5.94
CA ILE A 144 -28.16 23.99 -6.93
C ILE A 144 -27.30 22.81 -7.38
N GLY A 145 -26.83 22.01 -6.41
CA GLY A 145 -26.10 20.78 -6.65
C GLY A 145 -27.04 19.57 -6.68
N PRO A 146 -26.60 18.43 -7.25
CA PRO A 146 -27.38 17.20 -7.22
C PRO A 146 -27.60 16.72 -5.77
N SER A 147 -28.76 16.10 -5.52
CA SER A 147 -29.06 15.43 -4.26
C SER A 147 -28.02 14.33 -3.98
N PHE A 148 -27.62 14.17 -2.72
CA PHE A 148 -26.78 13.05 -2.31
C PHE A 148 -27.50 11.71 -2.40
N GLU A 149 -28.84 11.69 -2.51
CA GLU A 149 -29.59 10.45 -2.78
C GLU A 149 -29.26 9.88 -4.18
N ASN A 150 -28.80 10.70 -5.13
CA ASN A 150 -28.39 10.22 -6.45
C ASN A 150 -27.16 9.30 -6.40
N ILE A 151 -26.45 9.26 -5.26
CA ILE A 151 -25.29 8.38 -5.04
C ILE A 151 -25.56 7.31 -3.96
N GLN A 152 -26.83 7.13 -3.57
CA GLN A 152 -27.31 6.17 -2.57
C GLN A 152 -26.73 4.75 -2.74
N GLN A 153 -26.77 4.20 -3.95
CA GLN A 153 -26.30 2.85 -4.26
C GLN A 153 -24.77 2.70 -4.31
N TYR A 154 -24.03 3.82 -4.26
CA TYR A 154 -22.57 3.85 -4.48
C TYR A 154 -21.80 4.55 -3.35
N ALA A 155 -22.40 4.80 -2.17
CA ALA A 155 -21.80 5.60 -1.08
C ALA A 155 -20.60 4.94 -0.34
N SER A 156 -19.72 4.26 -1.07
CA SER A 156 -18.38 3.92 -0.61
C SER A 156 -17.47 5.17 -0.65
N PRO A 157 -16.50 5.30 0.27
CA PRO A 157 -15.55 6.43 0.27
C PRO A 157 -14.89 6.67 -1.10
N LEU A 158 -14.47 5.60 -1.78
CA LEU A 158 -13.80 5.71 -3.09
C LEU A 158 -14.69 6.31 -4.18
N TYR A 159 -15.97 5.93 -4.21
CA TYR A 159 -16.91 6.49 -5.18
C TYR A 159 -17.23 7.95 -4.89
N ILE A 160 -17.37 8.34 -3.61
CA ILE A 160 -17.57 9.74 -3.24
C ILE A 160 -16.36 10.57 -3.68
N VAL A 161 -15.14 10.06 -3.47
CA VAL A 161 -13.92 10.74 -3.91
C VAL A 161 -13.88 10.89 -5.43
N GLN A 162 -14.21 9.83 -6.19
CA GLN A 162 -14.33 9.90 -7.65
C GLN A 162 -15.35 10.95 -8.10
N THR A 163 -16.52 10.95 -7.48
CA THR A 163 -17.62 11.88 -7.78
C THR A 163 -17.22 13.32 -7.48
N MET A 164 -16.61 13.57 -6.32
CA MET A 164 -16.10 14.87 -5.92
C MET A 164 -15.04 15.39 -6.89
N TRP A 165 -14.11 14.52 -7.33
CA TRP A 165 -13.11 14.89 -8.33
C TRP A 165 -13.75 15.28 -9.66
N ASN A 166 -14.61 14.42 -10.20
CA ASN A 166 -15.23 14.65 -11.51
C ASN A 166 -16.11 15.90 -11.52
N HIS A 167 -16.77 16.19 -10.39
CA HIS A 167 -17.61 17.38 -10.23
C HIS A 167 -16.81 18.62 -9.77
N GLY A 168 -15.51 18.48 -9.51
CA GLY A 168 -14.62 19.50 -8.95
C GLY A 168 -14.65 20.84 -9.69
N PRO A 169 -14.44 20.90 -11.02
CA PRO A 169 -14.46 22.15 -11.77
C PRO A 169 -15.80 22.88 -11.69
N ALA A 170 -16.92 22.15 -11.80
CA ALA A 170 -18.26 22.72 -11.72
C ALA A 170 -18.55 23.27 -10.31
N MET A 171 -18.18 22.53 -9.26
CA MET A 171 -18.29 23.01 -7.88
C MET A 171 -17.44 24.26 -7.66
N GLN A 172 -16.20 24.29 -8.15
CA GLN A 172 -15.32 25.46 -8.01
C GLN A 172 -15.90 26.70 -8.66
N GLU A 173 -16.46 26.56 -9.87
CA GLU A 173 -17.11 27.67 -10.56
C GLU A 173 -18.34 28.17 -9.79
N GLN A 174 -19.18 27.26 -9.31
CA GLN A 174 -20.38 27.62 -8.56
C GLN A 174 -20.05 28.26 -7.20
N LEU A 175 -19.06 27.73 -6.47
CA LEU A 175 -18.57 28.32 -5.22
C LEU A 175 -18.11 29.76 -5.44
N LYS A 176 -17.38 30.02 -6.53
CA LYS A 176 -16.95 31.37 -6.91
C LYS A 176 -18.15 32.28 -7.22
N LYS A 177 -19.13 31.80 -8.00
CA LYS A 177 -20.35 32.56 -8.33
C LYS A 177 -21.17 32.92 -7.09
N SER A 178 -21.26 32.00 -6.14
CA SER A 178 -22.02 32.17 -4.89
C SER A 178 -21.24 32.87 -3.78
N GLY A 179 -20.00 33.30 -4.01
CA GLY A 179 -19.17 33.95 -2.99
C GLY A 179 -18.78 33.05 -1.81
N VAL A 180 -18.90 31.72 -1.98
CA VAL A 180 -18.57 30.73 -0.96
C VAL A 180 -17.10 30.36 -1.08
N LYS A 181 -16.38 30.33 0.05
CA LYS A 181 -14.97 29.93 0.06
C LYS A 181 -14.85 28.44 -0.25
N TYR A 182 -13.82 28.07 -1.02
CA TYR A 182 -13.51 26.68 -1.29
C TYR A 182 -13.20 25.93 0.02
N PRO A 183 -13.93 24.87 0.37
CA PRO A 183 -13.76 24.20 1.64
C PRO A 183 -12.47 23.38 1.66
N ILE A 184 -11.67 23.56 2.71
CA ILE A 184 -10.51 22.69 2.97
C ILE A 184 -10.98 21.51 3.80
N LEU A 185 -10.62 20.30 3.38
CA LEU A 185 -11.02 19.05 4.02
C LEU A 185 -9.80 18.30 4.57
N THR A 186 -9.97 17.62 5.71
CA THR A 186 -9.02 16.61 6.18
C THR A 186 -9.44 15.21 5.70
N GLY A 187 -8.56 14.21 5.87
CA GLY A 187 -8.95 12.81 5.60
C GLY A 187 -10.11 12.36 6.49
N GLN A 188 -10.09 12.74 7.77
CA GLN A 188 -11.20 12.46 8.68
C GLN A 188 -12.49 13.19 8.28
N ASP A 189 -12.41 14.42 7.75
CA ASP A 189 -13.60 15.14 7.26
C ASP A 189 -14.29 14.33 6.15
N ILE A 190 -13.52 13.79 5.19
CA ILE A 190 -14.06 12.96 4.11
C ILE A 190 -14.66 11.66 4.66
N ALA A 191 -13.98 11.00 5.60
CA ALA A 191 -14.48 9.78 6.24
C ALA A 191 -15.82 10.04 6.96
N ASP A 192 -15.88 11.09 7.78
CA ASP A 192 -17.07 11.47 8.55
C ASP A 192 -18.24 11.86 7.63
N ILE A 193 -18.00 12.72 6.63
CA ILE A 193 -19.01 13.13 5.65
C ILE A 193 -19.55 11.92 4.89
N THR A 194 -18.66 11.04 4.41
CA THR A 194 -19.04 9.81 3.71
C THR A 194 -19.93 8.93 4.58
N MET A 195 -19.56 8.73 5.85
CA MET A 195 -20.34 7.89 6.76
C MET A 195 -21.72 8.46 7.02
N TYR A 196 -21.86 9.78 7.15
CA TYR A 196 -23.17 10.42 7.27
C TYR A 196 -24.00 10.28 5.99
N ILE A 197 -23.44 10.62 4.83
CA ILE A 197 -24.15 10.48 3.54
C ILE A 197 -24.63 9.05 3.38
N ARG A 198 -23.73 8.06 3.55
CA ARG A 198 -24.07 6.64 3.44
C ARG A 198 -25.21 6.24 4.35
N GLN A 199 -25.22 6.70 5.60
CA GLN A 199 -26.31 6.38 6.53
C GLN A 199 -27.62 7.07 6.13
N ALA A 200 -27.55 8.34 5.75
CA ALA A 200 -28.72 9.15 5.41
C ALA A 200 -29.34 8.76 4.06
N THR A 201 -28.58 8.12 3.18
CA THR A 201 -29.02 7.67 1.86
C THR A 201 -29.13 6.16 1.75
N MET A 202 -29.21 5.39 2.85
CA MET A 202 -29.22 3.91 2.76
C MET A 202 -30.33 3.38 1.83
N GLY A 203 -29.92 2.77 0.72
CA GLY A 203 -30.72 1.88 -0.11
C GLY A 203 -30.31 0.42 0.14
N ASN A 204 -31.16 -0.54 -0.20
CA ASN A 204 -30.98 -1.96 0.17
C ASN A 204 -29.81 -2.68 -0.55
N ASP A 205 -29.27 -2.11 -1.64
CA ASP A 205 -28.21 -2.72 -2.45
C ASP A 205 -26.95 -1.85 -2.48
N GLU A 206 -25.91 -2.23 -1.73
CA GLU A 206 -24.63 -1.52 -1.70
C GLU A 206 -23.70 -2.04 -2.82
N ILE A 207 -23.48 -1.25 -3.87
CA ILE A 207 -22.45 -1.54 -4.88
C ILE A 207 -21.12 -0.99 -4.35
N ARG A 208 -20.27 -1.88 -3.84
CA ARG A 208 -18.93 -1.52 -3.36
C ARG A 208 -17.96 -1.47 -4.52
N MET A 209 -17.24 -0.36 -4.64
CA MET A 209 -16.06 -0.28 -5.48
C MET A 209 -15.03 -1.28 -4.99
N ALA A 210 -14.40 -2.02 -5.90
CA ALA A 210 -13.31 -2.90 -5.54
C ALA A 210 -12.14 -2.04 -5.02
N PRO A 211 -11.37 -2.53 -4.04
CA PRO A 211 -10.12 -1.88 -3.69
C PRO A 211 -9.26 -1.68 -4.94
N GLY A 212 -8.59 -0.53 -5.04
CA GLY A 212 -7.85 -0.17 -6.24
C GLY A 212 -6.66 -1.08 -6.51
N ASN A 213 -6.38 -1.38 -7.78
CA ASN A 213 -5.18 -2.09 -8.22
C ASN A 213 -4.08 -1.08 -8.62
N PRO A 214 -2.92 -1.07 -7.95
CA PRO A 214 -1.86 -0.09 -8.22
C PRO A 214 -1.20 -0.22 -9.60
N ASN A 215 -1.16 -1.41 -10.19
CA ASN A 215 -0.62 -1.58 -11.55
C ASN A 215 -1.54 -0.92 -12.58
N LYS A 216 -2.85 -1.13 -12.46
CA LYS A 216 -3.85 -0.38 -13.25
C LYS A 216 -3.80 1.11 -12.92
N GLY A 217 -3.55 1.46 -11.66
CA GLY A 217 -3.44 2.84 -11.21
C GLY A 217 -2.30 3.60 -11.88
N LYS A 218 -1.18 2.93 -12.16
CA LYS A 218 -0.09 3.50 -12.97
C LYS A 218 -0.57 3.79 -14.39
N GLU A 219 -1.25 2.84 -15.03
CA GLU A 219 -1.83 3.06 -16.36
C GLU A 219 -2.82 4.23 -16.36
N VAL A 220 -3.66 4.33 -15.32
CA VAL A 220 -4.59 5.45 -15.14
C VAL A 220 -3.83 6.77 -14.97
N PHE A 221 -2.77 6.79 -14.16
CA PHE A 221 -1.94 7.98 -13.95
C PHE A 221 -1.33 8.49 -15.26
N ASP A 222 -0.77 7.58 -16.06
CA ASP A 222 -0.15 7.89 -17.34
C ASP A 222 -1.22 8.31 -18.38
N ASN A 223 -2.30 7.53 -18.53
CA ASN A 223 -3.33 7.76 -19.55
C ASN A 223 -4.22 8.97 -19.26
N LYS A 224 -4.44 9.33 -17.98
CA LYS A 224 -5.17 10.54 -17.59
C LYS A 224 -4.27 11.78 -17.57
N GLY A 225 -3.00 11.63 -17.97
CA GLY A 225 -2.06 12.73 -18.13
C GLY A 225 -1.60 13.37 -16.82
N CYS A 226 -1.64 12.63 -15.70
CA CYS A 226 -1.12 13.12 -14.42
C CYS A 226 0.40 13.32 -14.48
N ASP A 227 1.08 12.52 -15.30
CA ASP A 227 2.52 12.53 -15.57
C ASP A 227 2.99 13.79 -16.36
N ASN A 228 2.06 14.54 -16.98
CA ASN A 228 2.37 15.82 -17.60
C ASN A 228 2.92 16.86 -16.60
N CYS A 229 2.56 16.72 -15.32
CA CYS A 229 2.99 17.63 -14.25
C CYS A 229 3.67 16.88 -13.09
N HIS A 230 3.11 15.74 -12.68
CA HIS A 230 3.57 15.00 -11.50
C HIS A 230 4.52 13.87 -11.88
N LEU A 231 5.70 13.83 -11.24
CA LEU A 231 6.58 12.69 -11.38
C LEU A 231 6.35 11.67 -10.29
N THR A 232 6.46 10.41 -10.69
CA THR A 232 6.50 9.25 -9.80
C THR A 232 7.87 8.56 -9.89
N GLU A 233 8.50 8.58 -11.06
CA GLU A 233 9.82 8.01 -11.32
C GLU A 233 10.66 8.90 -12.25
N GLY A 234 11.97 8.67 -12.26
CA GLY A 234 12.89 9.35 -13.17
C GLY A 234 13.08 10.85 -12.91
N LYS A 235 13.60 11.56 -13.91
CA LYS A 235 13.81 13.01 -13.88
C LYS A 235 12.68 13.70 -14.65
N ALA A 236 12.24 14.86 -14.15
CA ALA A 236 11.24 15.66 -14.84
C ALA A 236 11.68 16.02 -16.25
N LYS A 237 10.79 15.83 -17.22
CA LYS A 237 10.91 16.56 -18.50
C LYS A 237 10.63 18.06 -18.28
N ARG A 238 9.75 18.41 -17.33
CA ARG A 238 9.43 19.78 -16.88
C ARG A 238 8.98 19.74 -15.41
N ILE A 239 9.49 20.61 -14.53
CA ILE A 239 9.09 20.63 -13.11
C ILE A 239 7.90 21.59 -12.97
N LEU A 240 6.69 21.06 -13.09
CA LEU A 240 5.45 21.82 -12.85
C LEU A 240 4.83 21.49 -11.48
N ALA A 241 5.19 20.34 -10.90
CA ALA A 241 4.71 19.89 -9.60
C ALA A 241 5.80 19.07 -8.87
N PRO A 242 5.69 18.92 -7.53
CA PRO A 242 6.59 18.06 -6.78
C PRO A 242 6.52 16.60 -7.26
N ASN A 243 7.66 15.90 -7.16
CA ASN A 243 7.72 14.46 -7.38
C ASN A 243 6.95 13.76 -6.25
N LEU A 244 5.87 13.07 -6.60
CA LEU A 244 4.94 12.44 -5.66
C LEU A 244 5.58 11.29 -4.87
N ARG A 245 6.55 10.58 -5.46
CA ARG A 245 7.32 9.55 -4.74
C ARG A 245 8.15 10.18 -3.61
N LYS A 246 8.73 11.36 -3.83
CA LYS A 246 9.51 12.08 -2.80
C LYS A 246 8.65 12.67 -1.69
N LEU A 247 7.34 12.76 -1.88
CA LEU A 247 6.44 13.26 -0.85
C LEU A 247 6.13 12.20 0.23
N GLU A 248 6.59 10.96 0.06
CA GLU A 248 6.31 9.82 0.96
C GLU A 248 4.85 9.86 1.43
N LEU A 249 3.91 9.76 0.49
CA LEU A 249 2.48 9.86 0.76
C LEU A 249 1.99 8.64 1.54
N LYS A 250 2.38 8.55 2.81
CA LYS A 250 1.95 7.58 3.83
C LYS A 250 0.56 7.97 4.32
N LYS A 251 -0.39 8.04 3.38
CA LYS A 251 -1.73 8.59 3.55
C LYS A 251 -2.76 7.54 3.15
N SER A 252 -3.79 7.37 3.97
CA SER A 252 -4.97 6.58 3.62
C SER A 252 -5.69 7.14 2.38
N VAL A 253 -6.71 6.42 1.91
CA VAL A 253 -7.59 6.83 0.80
C VAL A 253 -8.17 8.21 1.06
N THR A 254 -8.71 8.46 2.24
CA THR A 254 -9.40 9.71 2.55
C THR A 254 -8.40 10.86 2.72
N GLU A 255 -7.20 10.59 3.25
CA GLU A 255 -6.12 11.57 3.33
C GLU A 255 -5.55 11.92 1.94
N THR A 256 -5.43 10.93 1.05
CA THR A 256 -5.03 11.14 -0.33
C THR A 256 -6.10 11.94 -1.07
N ALA A 257 -7.37 11.56 -0.92
CA ALA A 257 -8.50 12.27 -1.50
C ALA A 257 -8.61 13.72 -1.02
N SER A 258 -8.42 13.97 0.28
CA SER A 258 -8.45 15.34 0.82
C SER A 258 -7.27 16.16 0.30
N SER A 259 -6.10 15.55 0.13
CA SER A 259 -4.95 16.20 -0.50
C SER A 259 -5.25 16.58 -1.95
N MET A 260 -5.85 15.67 -2.73
CA MET A 260 -6.29 15.92 -4.11
C MET A 260 -7.35 17.03 -4.17
N TRP A 261 -8.37 16.98 -3.32
CA TRP A 261 -9.43 17.98 -3.22
C TRP A 261 -8.88 19.38 -2.90
N ASN A 262 -8.03 19.48 -1.87
CA ASN A 262 -7.44 20.75 -1.44
C ASN A 262 -6.46 21.31 -2.50
N HIS A 263 -5.80 20.43 -3.26
CA HIS A 263 -4.92 20.82 -4.37
C HIS A 263 -5.70 21.18 -5.65
N GLY A 264 -6.97 20.78 -5.74
CA GLY A 264 -7.84 20.92 -6.92
C GLY A 264 -7.87 22.32 -7.55
N PRO A 265 -8.02 23.42 -6.78
CA PRO A 265 -8.02 24.77 -7.35
C PRO A 265 -6.69 25.16 -8.02
N MET A 266 -5.56 24.69 -7.47
CA MET A 266 -4.24 24.92 -8.05
C MET A 266 -4.08 24.10 -9.33
N MET A 267 -4.46 22.82 -9.30
CA MET A 267 -4.44 21.96 -10.50
C MET A 267 -5.30 22.54 -11.61
N LEU A 268 -6.54 22.94 -11.33
CA LEU A 268 -7.45 23.47 -12.34
C LEU A 268 -6.91 24.76 -12.97
N LYS A 269 -6.27 25.62 -12.18
CA LYS A 269 -5.64 26.85 -12.68
C LYS A 269 -4.51 26.54 -13.66
N GLU A 270 -3.59 25.65 -13.30
CA GLU A 270 -2.45 25.31 -14.17
C GLU A 270 -2.90 24.48 -15.39
N MET A 271 -3.87 23.57 -15.23
CA MET A 271 -4.47 22.83 -16.35
C MET A 271 -5.08 23.78 -17.39
N LYS A 272 -5.85 24.79 -16.95
CA LYS A 272 -6.40 25.82 -17.86
C LYS A 272 -5.31 26.59 -18.60
N LYS A 273 -4.19 26.88 -17.94
CA LYS A 273 -3.06 27.61 -18.53
C LYS A 273 -2.33 26.76 -19.58
N GLU A 274 -2.16 25.48 -19.33
CA GLU A 274 -1.49 24.54 -20.24
C GLU A 274 -2.47 23.89 -21.23
N SER A 275 -3.74 24.32 -21.26
CA SER A 275 -4.81 23.77 -22.13
C SER A 275 -5.01 22.26 -21.96
N ILE A 276 -4.93 21.79 -20.71
CA ILE A 276 -5.19 20.40 -20.31
C ILE A 276 -6.63 20.30 -19.81
N ASP A 277 -7.39 19.36 -20.35
CA ASP A 277 -8.74 19.07 -19.87
C ASP A 277 -8.70 18.40 -18.49
N TRP A 278 -9.70 18.69 -17.66
CA TRP A 278 -9.83 18.04 -16.36
C TRP A 278 -10.14 16.54 -16.54
N PRO A 279 -9.29 15.63 -16.01
CA PRO A 279 -9.49 14.20 -16.24
C PRO A 279 -10.74 13.70 -15.51
N ILE A 280 -11.57 12.94 -16.22
CA ILE A 280 -12.76 12.28 -15.68
C ILE A 280 -12.45 10.82 -15.44
N PHE A 281 -12.75 10.33 -14.24
CA PHE A 281 -12.58 8.94 -13.84
C PHE A 281 -13.90 8.18 -13.92
N VAL A 282 -13.84 6.94 -14.38
CA VAL A 282 -14.98 6.02 -14.49
C VAL A 282 -14.67 4.69 -13.79
N ASN A 283 -15.71 3.93 -13.47
CA ASN A 283 -15.56 2.59 -12.87
C ASN A 283 -14.63 2.64 -11.64
N ASN A 284 -13.54 1.85 -11.66
CA ASN A 284 -12.56 1.72 -10.58
C ASN A 284 -11.33 2.64 -10.73
N GLU A 285 -11.28 3.50 -11.76
CA GLU A 285 -10.04 4.22 -12.12
C GLU A 285 -9.52 5.10 -10.96
N MET A 286 -10.40 5.79 -10.24
CA MET A 286 -9.98 6.58 -9.07
C MET A 286 -9.41 5.71 -7.95
N ALA A 287 -10.01 4.55 -7.69
CA ALA A 287 -9.50 3.64 -6.68
C ALA A 287 -8.12 3.11 -7.06
N ASP A 288 -7.98 2.68 -8.32
CA ASP A 288 -6.72 2.21 -8.90
C ASP A 288 -5.64 3.30 -8.78
N LEU A 289 -5.95 4.54 -9.17
CA LEU A 289 -5.04 5.69 -9.04
C LEU A 289 -4.61 5.93 -7.58
N ILE A 290 -5.55 5.99 -6.64
CA ILE A 290 -5.23 6.21 -5.22
C ILE A 290 -4.38 5.05 -4.69
N ALA A 291 -4.67 3.81 -5.10
CA ALA A 291 -3.84 2.66 -4.74
C ALA A 291 -2.41 2.83 -5.29
N TYR A 292 -2.25 3.20 -6.56
CA TYR A 292 -0.93 3.48 -7.13
C TYR A 292 -0.17 4.54 -6.32
N LEU A 293 -0.80 5.68 -6.03
CA LEU A 293 -0.20 6.75 -5.23
C LEU A 293 0.18 6.30 -3.82
N TYR A 294 -0.66 5.47 -3.19
CA TYR A 294 -0.39 4.85 -1.90
C TYR A 294 0.85 3.97 -1.95
N PHE A 295 0.97 3.11 -2.97
CA PHE A 295 2.06 2.14 -3.10
C PHE A 295 3.38 2.73 -3.63
N LEU A 296 3.42 3.99 -4.09
CA LEU A 296 4.66 4.66 -4.53
C LEU A 296 5.77 4.66 -3.47
N GLY A 297 5.41 4.61 -2.17
CA GLY A 297 6.35 4.59 -1.05
C GLY A 297 6.70 3.20 -0.53
N PHE A 298 6.15 2.13 -1.11
CA PHE A 298 6.19 0.76 -0.56
C PHE A 298 7.25 -0.15 -1.19
N GLU A 299 8.08 0.38 -2.09
CA GLU A 299 9.17 -0.41 -2.68
C GLU A 299 10.26 -0.74 -1.67
N ASP A 300 10.72 -1.99 -1.71
CA ASP A 300 11.89 -2.43 -0.96
C ASP A 300 13.13 -1.71 -1.45
N LYS A 301 13.93 -1.19 -0.51
CA LYS A 301 15.29 -0.75 -0.83
C LYS A 301 16.09 -1.95 -1.33
N SER A 302 16.88 -1.74 -2.38
CA SER A 302 17.76 -2.78 -2.88
C SER A 302 18.80 -3.16 -1.81
N GLY A 303 18.90 -4.46 -1.51
CA GLY A 303 19.95 -5.00 -0.67
C GLY A 303 21.28 -5.19 -1.42
N ASP A 304 22.34 -5.41 -0.66
CA ASP A 304 23.68 -5.75 -1.14
C ASP A 304 24.03 -7.19 -0.76
N LYS A 305 24.32 -8.03 -1.76
CA LYS A 305 24.62 -9.45 -1.54
C LYS A 305 25.84 -9.71 -0.65
N ASN A 306 26.84 -8.84 -0.64
CA ASN A 306 28.07 -9.02 0.14
C ASN A 306 27.82 -8.61 1.60
N ARG A 307 27.00 -7.58 1.83
CA ARG A 307 26.48 -7.29 3.18
C ARG A 307 25.58 -8.42 3.65
N GLY A 308 24.72 -8.94 2.78
CA GLY A 308 23.82 -10.06 3.10
C GLY A 308 24.56 -11.32 3.49
N GLU A 309 25.66 -11.66 2.80
CA GLU A 309 26.51 -12.79 3.21
C GLU A 309 27.12 -12.58 4.60
N ARG A 310 27.53 -11.35 4.92
CA ARG A 310 28.03 -11.01 6.26
C ARG A 310 26.92 -11.13 7.30
N THR A 311 25.76 -10.52 7.08
CA THR A 311 24.59 -10.65 7.95
C THR A 311 24.22 -12.13 8.16
N PHE A 312 24.25 -12.96 7.11
CA PHE A 312 23.96 -14.39 7.20
C PHE A 312 24.94 -15.15 8.13
N LYS A 313 26.22 -14.74 8.16
CA LYS A 313 27.24 -15.30 9.06
C LYS A 313 27.13 -14.71 10.47
N ASP A 314 26.99 -13.39 10.58
CA ASP A 314 26.97 -12.66 11.84
C ASP A 314 25.73 -13.01 12.69
N LYS A 315 24.57 -13.19 12.02
CA LYS A 315 23.34 -13.69 12.64
C LYS A 315 23.35 -15.22 12.80
N SER A 316 24.47 -15.88 12.53
CA SER A 316 24.71 -17.32 12.69
C SER A 316 23.79 -18.25 11.88
N CYS A 317 23.16 -17.75 10.82
CA CYS A 317 22.28 -18.55 9.94
C CYS A 317 23.05 -19.71 9.29
N ASN A 318 24.31 -19.46 8.92
CA ASN A 318 25.23 -20.46 8.35
C ASN A 318 25.57 -21.63 9.30
N SER A 319 25.31 -21.50 10.60
CA SER A 319 25.54 -22.61 11.54
C SER A 319 24.56 -23.78 11.32
N CYS A 320 23.38 -23.49 10.77
CA CYS A 320 22.38 -24.49 10.42
C CYS A 320 22.23 -24.67 8.90
N HIS A 321 22.28 -23.58 8.13
CA HIS A 321 22.06 -23.56 6.68
C HIS A 321 23.39 -23.63 5.91
N LYS A 322 24.05 -24.78 5.99
CA LYS A 322 25.27 -25.06 5.20
C LYS A 322 24.91 -25.66 3.85
N THR A 323 25.79 -25.48 2.87
CA THR A 323 25.72 -26.19 1.59
C THR A 323 25.89 -27.69 1.79
N GLY A 324 25.17 -28.52 1.02
CA GLY A 324 25.26 -29.98 1.10
C GLY A 324 24.26 -30.60 2.07
N ARG A 325 24.67 -31.65 2.79
CA ARG A 325 23.85 -32.37 3.80
C ARG A 325 24.40 -32.19 5.24
N GLU A 326 25.38 -31.31 5.42
CA GLU A 326 26.09 -31.14 6.69
C GLU A 326 25.41 -30.13 7.63
N GLY A 327 24.45 -29.36 7.12
CA GLY A 327 23.63 -28.46 7.92
C GLY A 327 22.48 -29.18 8.64
N LYS A 328 22.11 -28.71 9.83
CA LYS A 328 20.87 -29.15 10.52
C LYS A 328 19.61 -28.58 9.86
N GLY A 329 19.74 -27.44 9.16
CA GLY A 329 18.66 -26.82 8.40
C GLY A 329 18.76 -27.15 6.91
N PRO A 330 17.73 -26.79 6.11
CA PRO A 330 17.74 -26.98 4.67
C PRO A 330 18.90 -26.23 4.01
N ASP A 331 19.48 -26.86 2.99
CA ASP A 331 20.47 -26.24 2.10
C ASP A 331 19.77 -25.21 1.20
N LEU A 332 19.96 -23.93 1.53
CA LEU A 332 19.26 -22.83 0.87
C LEU A 332 19.65 -22.67 -0.60
N THR A 333 20.80 -23.22 -1.04
CA THR A 333 21.21 -23.19 -2.46
C THR A 333 20.34 -24.08 -3.35
N LYS A 334 19.64 -25.06 -2.75
CA LYS A 334 18.76 -25.99 -3.48
C LYS A 334 17.32 -25.52 -3.60
N ILE A 335 16.98 -24.41 -2.93
CA ILE A 335 15.65 -23.82 -3.04
C ILE A 335 15.53 -23.24 -4.45
N LYS A 336 14.49 -23.67 -5.18
CA LYS A 336 14.18 -23.09 -6.50
C LYS A 336 13.96 -21.59 -6.31
N LYS A 337 14.93 -20.81 -6.80
CA LYS A 337 15.03 -19.34 -6.88
C LYS A 337 14.15 -18.54 -5.92
N PHE A 338 14.77 -17.66 -5.14
CA PHE A 338 14.04 -16.59 -4.44
C PHE A 338 13.61 -15.48 -5.42
N ASP A 339 12.61 -15.79 -6.25
CA ASP A 339 12.12 -14.89 -7.30
C ASP A 339 11.29 -13.72 -6.72
N SER A 340 10.76 -13.86 -5.50
CA SER A 340 10.02 -12.81 -4.79
C SER A 340 10.42 -12.74 -3.30
N PRO A 341 10.32 -11.56 -2.66
CA PRO A 341 10.48 -11.44 -1.20
C PRO A 341 9.39 -12.23 -0.46
N ILE A 342 8.16 -12.31 -1.01
CA ILE A 342 7.06 -13.09 -0.45
C ILE A 342 7.42 -14.56 -0.27
N LYS A 343 8.12 -15.16 -1.25
CA LYS A 343 8.58 -16.55 -1.14
C LYS A 343 9.52 -16.75 0.05
N MET A 344 10.46 -15.84 0.25
CA MET A 344 11.38 -15.89 1.37
C MET A 344 10.62 -15.84 2.70
N VAL A 345 9.70 -14.89 2.85
CA VAL A 345 8.90 -14.74 4.07
C VAL A 345 8.03 -15.97 4.33
N GLN A 346 7.39 -16.51 3.29
CA GLN A 346 6.56 -17.70 3.39
C GLN A 346 7.34 -18.91 3.93
N LEU A 347 8.53 -19.16 3.40
CA LEU A 347 9.39 -20.26 3.86
C LEU A 347 9.88 -20.02 5.28
N MET A 348 10.28 -18.78 5.62
CA MET A 348 10.69 -18.41 6.98
C MET A 348 9.55 -18.60 7.98
N TRP A 349 8.32 -18.17 7.65
CA TRP A 349 7.14 -18.35 8.49
C TRP A 349 6.87 -19.82 8.77
N ASN A 350 6.83 -20.66 7.73
CA ASN A 350 6.51 -22.08 7.87
C ASN A 350 7.59 -22.82 8.68
N HIS A 351 8.86 -22.46 8.51
CA HIS A 351 10.00 -23.10 9.19
C HIS A 351 10.30 -22.52 10.59
N ALA A 352 9.60 -21.45 11.02
CA ALA A 352 9.91 -20.69 12.22
C ALA A 352 9.91 -21.50 13.52
N SER A 353 9.00 -22.47 13.68
CA SER A 353 8.93 -23.29 14.90
C SER A 353 10.16 -24.18 15.03
N GLU A 354 10.52 -24.88 13.95
CA GLU A 354 11.68 -25.78 13.91
C GLU A 354 12.99 -25.02 14.15
N MET A 355 13.11 -23.81 13.57
CA MET A 355 14.26 -22.94 13.83
C MET A 355 14.36 -22.56 15.31
N GLU A 356 13.25 -22.21 15.97
CA GLU A 356 13.26 -21.83 17.38
C GLU A 356 13.64 -23.02 18.27
N ASP A 357 13.08 -24.20 18.02
CA ASP A 357 13.39 -25.42 18.78
C ASP A 357 14.88 -25.78 18.70
N LEU A 358 15.47 -25.69 17.50
CA LEU A 358 16.91 -25.92 17.30
C LEU A 358 17.76 -24.86 17.99
N LEU A 359 17.37 -23.58 17.97
CA LEU A 359 18.08 -22.51 18.67
C LEU A 359 18.04 -22.71 20.19
N ILE A 360 16.88 -23.04 20.75
CA ILE A 360 16.71 -23.36 22.18
C ILE A 360 17.59 -24.55 22.57
N SER A 361 17.60 -25.63 21.78
CA SER A 361 18.44 -26.81 22.04
C SER A 361 19.95 -26.52 22.06
N GLN A 362 20.37 -25.44 21.39
CA GLN A 362 21.75 -24.98 21.32
C GLN A 362 22.06 -23.82 22.29
N ASN A 363 21.11 -23.45 23.15
CA ASN A 363 21.18 -22.28 24.03
C ASN A 363 21.55 -20.99 23.27
N LYS A 364 20.98 -20.81 22.07
CA LYS A 364 21.17 -19.63 21.23
C LYS A 364 19.91 -18.76 21.22
N PRO A 365 20.06 -17.42 21.21
CA PRO A 365 18.92 -16.53 21.07
C PRO A 365 18.39 -16.53 19.63
N TRP A 366 17.12 -16.14 19.47
CA TRP A 366 16.55 -15.81 18.16
C TRP A 366 17.29 -14.60 17.57
N PRO A 367 17.80 -14.67 16.33
CA PRO A 367 18.52 -13.55 15.74
C PRO A 367 17.55 -12.43 15.40
N THR A 368 17.82 -11.22 15.90
CA THR A 368 17.06 -10.02 15.54
C THR A 368 17.61 -9.41 14.26
N LEU A 369 16.73 -8.90 13.40
CA LEU A 369 17.09 -8.26 12.14
C LEU A 369 16.54 -6.83 12.12
N ASP A 370 17.27 -5.88 11.55
CA ASP A 370 16.66 -4.63 11.09
C ASP A 370 16.20 -4.74 9.63
N THR A 371 15.62 -3.68 9.07
CA THR A 371 15.15 -3.68 7.68
C THR A 371 16.30 -3.80 6.68
N GLY A 372 17.45 -3.19 6.98
CA GLY A 372 18.65 -3.27 6.14
C GLY A 372 19.21 -4.70 6.10
N ASP A 373 19.28 -5.35 7.26
CA ASP A 373 19.64 -6.76 7.41
C ASP A 373 18.74 -7.64 6.51
N MET A 374 17.42 -7.45 6.56
CA MET A 374 16.46 -8.24 5.77
C MET A 374 16.59 -7.99 4.25
N CYS A 375 16.77 -6.73 3.85
CA CYS A 375 17.06 -6.36 2.45
C CYS A 375 18.33 -7.03 1.94
N ASP A 376 19.42 -6.93 2.70
CA ASP A 376 20.72 -7.50 2.34
C ASP A 376 20.67 -9.04 2.32
N LEU A 377 20.01 -9.67 3.29
CA LEU A 377 19.77 -11.12 3.32
C LEU A 377 18.99 -11.60 2.09
N TYR A 378 17.89 -10.92 1.73
CA TYR A 378 17.13 -11.25 0.53
C TYR A 378 17.99 -11.17 -0.73
N ALA A 379 18.80 -10.12 -0.88
CA ALA A 379 19.72 -9.96 -2.01
C ALA A 379 20.76 -11.09 -2.08
N TYR A 380 21.31 -11.50 -0.94
CA TYR A 380 22.23 -12.64 -0.87
C TYR A 380 21.56 -13.96 -1.24
N LEU A 381 20.39 -14.27 -0.67
CA LEU A 381 19.64 -15.50 -0.94
C LEU A 381 19.22 -15.60 -2.41
N LYS A 382 18.79 -14.48 -3.01
CA LYS A 382 18.51 -14.39 -4.44
C LYS A 382 19.75 -14.68 -5.28
N TYR A 383 20.91 -14.16 -4.90
CA TYR A 383 22.17 -14.41 -5.62
C TYR A 383 22.63 -15.88 -5.56
N ILE A 384 22.54 -16.53 -4.41
CA ILE A 384 23.04 -17.92 -4.26
C ILE A 384 22.11 -18.98 -4.89
N THR A 385 20.84 -18.65 -5.13
CA THR A 385 19.85 -19.56 -5.75
C THR A 385 19.72 -19.38 -7.27
N GLN A 386 20.43 -18.41 -7.84
CA GLN A 386 20.53 -18.19 -9.29
C GLN A 386 21.73 -18.91 -9.92
N LYS A 387 22.64 -19.43 -9.10
CA LYS A 387 23.77 -20.28 -9.53
C LYS A 387 23.33 -21.73 -9.61
#